data_AF-A0A2K8MPX5-F1
#
_entry.id   AF-A0A2K8MPX5-F1
#
_cell.length_a   1.000
_cell.length_b   1.000
_cell.length_c   1.000
_cell.angle_alpha   90.00
_cell.angle_beta   90.00
_cell.angle_gamma   90.00
#
_symmetry.space_group_name_H-M   'P 1'
#
loop_
_entity.id
_entity.type
_entity.pdbx_description
1 polymer ?
#
loop_
_entity_poly.entity_id
_entity_poly.type
_entity_poly.pdbx_seq_one_letter_code
_entity_poly.pdbx_strand_id
1 'polypeptide(L)'
;MKLSRRHLLAGAAAAAVPATARAAPAELVARTPMAAPDWALLQRRLLQANGAACEAFYAKYVDRRDWLRAFARWGANDGPDDAAEATNDWAILHALGGPDRILDLTRRFWEGHLKQYTAARTVEVPIARSGMYSREFPVQMDWQHNSEGLTTFNVIGMSTPRDRKLLERTRRYADFYTGRDPTAQNYDPQRRMIRSMLNGSRGPMLRNATPLDWAGDPFEAGARFHMEHGENTYQQTLDHYAEYGDVVCDSPLNLQATTLGLNAYALGGGERYRRWALDYLDAWVERARVNNDILPSKIGLDGRIASDWWGGVYGWGFSPVVPQTGAREHRNRVPRSITAFLNGTLLTGDPAYIEVWRRQTSRINDAGKQVDGKHQTPTMYGPQGWHGWKPGAYRTNGFEIWYITQRADDRAAAGNHPWLDFLEGRNPGYPAKALQADLDRVAGRVTAREKDPTTPDTRLADWPIGINPASVTSLVQLMTGGLHIARPSWSPTSPPQGGVPLHCRLRYFDADRRRAGVPEDVAALVHALGDASADVTLVNLSRTHARTVTVQGGAYSEHRIDSVVLNGRETPVGKRDFTIRLEPGCGARLRLAMRRYANRPTLAFPWDR
;
A
#
# COMPACT_ATOMS: atom_id res chain seq x y z
N MET A 1 9.25 70.52 -65.19
CA MET A 1 7.92 70.40 -64.57
C MET A 1 8.08 70.07 -63.09
N LYS A 2 7.59 70.99 -62.23
CA LYS A 2 7.16 70.96 -60.81
C LYS A 2 7.67 69.89 -59.80
N LEU A 3 8.02 70.43 -58.61
CA LEU A 3 8.07 69.82 -57.27
C LEU A 3 6.71 69.26 -56.79
N SER A 4 6.77 68.31 -55.83
CA SER A 4 6.07 68.32 -54.51
C SER A 4 5.17 67.11 -54.13
N ARG A 5 5.56 66.47 -53.01
CA ARG A 5 4.81 65.97 -51.82
C ARG A 5 3.39 65.42 -52.02
N ARG A 6 3.11 64.23 -51.45
CA ARG A 6 2.30 64.05 -50.19
C ARG A 6 2.09 62.58 -49.77
N HIS A 7 2.44 62.32 -48.50
CA HIS A 7 1.84 61.42 -47.49
C HIS A 7 1.69 59.90 -47.72
N LEU A 8 2.39 59.11 -46.89
CA LEU A 8 1.79 58.36 -45.77
C LEU A 8 2.90 57.72 -44.90
N LEU A 9 3.24 58.39 -43.80
CA LEU A 9 3.99 57.81 -42.67
C LEU A 9 2.95 57.22 -41.71
N ALA A 10 2.90 55.89 -41.61
CA ALA A 10 2.22 55.19 -40.51
C ALA A 10 3.28 54.73 -39.51
N GLY A 11 3.26 55.34 -38.32
CA GLY A 11 4.15 55.01 -37.22
C GLY A 11 3.85 53.64 -36.64
N ALA A 12 4.88 52.79 -36.55
CA ALA A 12 4.86 51.64 -35.66
C ALA A 12 5.28 52.11 -34.26
N ALA A 13 4.30 52.38 -33.41
CA ALA A 13 4.53 52.54 -31.97
C ALA A 13 4.92 51.16 -31.40
N ALA A 14 6.19 50.99 -31.07
CA ALA A 14 6.65 49.88 -30.26
C ALA A 14 6.06 50.03 -28.85
N ALA A 15 4.95 49.34 -28.59
CA ALA A 15 4.43 49.17 -27.25
C ALA A 15 5.42 48.30 -26.46
N ALA A 16 6.28 48.94 -25.67
CA ALA A 16 7.07 48.27 -24.65
C ALA A 16 6.09 47.69 -23.61
N VAL A 17 5.80 46.39 -23.73
CA VAL A 17 5.15 45.64 -22.67
C VAL A 17 6.11 45.68 -21.48
N PRO A 18 5.70 46.19 -20.30
CA PRO A 18 6.58 46.17 -19.15
C PRO A 18 6.87 44.72 -18.82
N ALA A 19 8.15 44.36 -18.79
CA ALA A 19 8.58 43.13 -18.17
C ALA A 19 8.08 43.16 -16.73
N THR A 20 6.97 42.47 -16.46
CA THR A 20 6.53 42.24 -15.10
C THR A 20 7.65 41.46 -14.43
N ALA A 21 8.39 42.15 -13.55
CA ALA A 21 9.34 41.52 -12.67
C ALA A 21 8.58 40.38 -11.98
N ARG A 22 8.85 39.13 -12.36
CA ARG A 22 8.42 37.97 -11.58
C ARG A 22 9.07 38.16 -10.23
N ALA A 23 8.29 38.65 -9.26
CA ALA A 23 8.70 38.69 -7.88
C ALA A 23 9.24 37.29 -7.56
N ALA A 24 10.45 37.21 -7.00
CA ALA A 24 10.97 35.95 -6.49
C ALA A 24 9.87 35.34 -5.60
N PRO A 25 9.55 34.05 -5.74
CA PRO A 25 8.50 33.44 -4.93
C PRO A 25 8.80 33.74 -3.46
N ALA A 26 7.82 34.34 -2.77
CA ALA A 26 7.98 34.74 -1.38
C ALA A 26 8.39 33.50 -0.57
N GLU A 27 9.53 33.58 0.09
CA GLU A 27 10.01 32.51 0.96
C GLU A 27 8.98 32.28 2.07
N LEU A 28 8.43 31.06 2.16
CA LEU A 28 7.53 30.68 3.24
C LEU A 28 8.38 30.44 4.49
N VAL A 29 8.22 31.32 5.49
CA VAL A 29 8.93 31.22 6.77
C VAL A 29 7.95 31.28 7.93
N ALA A 30 7.95 30.25 8.79
CA ALA A 30 7.22 30.26 10.04
C ALA A 30 8.09 30.87 11.14
N ARG A 31 7.73 32.07 11.59
CA ARG A 31 8.42 32.82 12.65
C ARG A 31 7.63 32.92 13.96
N THR A 32 6.41 32.38 13.99
CA THR A 32 5.53 32.45 15.16
C THR A 32 5.96 31.41 16.18
N PRO A 33 6.37 31.82 17.39
CA PRO A 33 6.68 30.87 18.47
C PRO A 33 5.48 29.97 18.76
N MET A 34 5.73 28.68 18.94
CA MET A 34 4.71 27.70 19.29
C MET A 34 5.23 26.84 20.45
N ALA A 35 4.54 26.89 21.58
CA ALA A 35 4.80 25.95 22.67
C ALA A 35 4.64 24.52 22.15
N ALA A 36 5.62 23.66 22.42
CA ALA A 36 5.68 22.29 21.91
C ALA A 36 4.39 21.53 22.30
N PRO A 37 3.50 21.22 21.34
CA PRO A 37 2.28 20.48 21.65
C PRO A 37 2.61 19.03 22.02
N ASP A 38 1.83 18.42 22.91
CA ASP A 38 2.06 17.03 23.36
C ASP A 38 2.14 16.04 22.20
N TRP A 39 1.26 16.17 21.20
CA TRP A 39 1.27 15.31 20.02
C TRP A 39 2.59 15.42 19.23
N ALA A 40 3.23 16.60 19.20
CA ALA A 40 4.47 16.81 18.46
C ALA A 40 5.64 16.09 19.15
N LEU A 41 5.70 16.19 20.48
CA LEU A 41 6.67 15.46 21.30
C LEU A 41 6.46 13.94 21.18
N LEU A 42 5.21 13.48 21.23
CA LEU A 42 4.86 12.06 21.07
C LEU A 42 5.23 11.51 19.70
N GLN A 43 5.02 12.26 18.61
CA GLN A 43 5.47 11.85 17.26
C GLN A 43 6.98 11.62 17.22
N ARG A 44 7.78 12.56 17.73
CA ARG A 44 9.24 12.41 17.75
C ARG A 44 9.68 11.23 18.62
N ARG A 45 9.07 11.06 19.78
CA ARG A 45 9.32 9.93 20.68
C ARG A 45 8.98 8.61 20.00
N LEU A 46 7.86 8.52 19.29
CA LEU A 46 7.43 7.31 18.59
C LEU A 46 8.37 6.95 17.44
N LEU A 47 8.83 7.93 16.64
CA LEU A 47 9.83 7.70 15.58
C LEU A 47 11.14 7.12 16.16
N GLN A 48 11.62 7.67 17.28
CA GLN A 48 12.82 7.20 17.96
C GLN A 48 12.64 5.80 18.57
N ALA A 49 11.53 5.57 19.30
CA ALA A 49 11.23 4.30 19.95
C ALA A 49 11.12 3.16 18.93
N ASN A 50 10.41 3.40 17.81
CA ASN A 50 10.36 2.45 16.70
C ASN A 50 11.77 2.13 16.18
N GLY A 51 12.60 3.16 15.94
CA GLY A 51 13.96 2.98 15.43
C GLY A 51 14.82 2.06 16.31
N ALA A 52 14.86 2.33 17.61
CA ALA A 52 15.61 1.51 18.56
C ALA A 52 15.05 0.07 18.66
N ALA A 53 13.72 -0.08 18.69
CA ALA A 53 13.08 -1.38 18.81
C ALA A 53 13.32 -2.26 17.57
N CYS A 54 13.23 -1.67 16.36
CA CYS A 54 13.49 -2.36 15.09
C CYS A 54 14.94 -2.82 14.98
N GLU A 55 15.93 -2.00 15.37
CA GLU A 55 17.33 -2.42 15.35
C GLU A 55 17.59 -3.62 16.29
N ALA A 56 17.03 -3.59 17.49
CA ALA A 56 17.15 -4.70 18.42
C ALA A 56 16.32 -5.95 17.98
N PHE A 57 15.21 -5.76 17.27
CA PHE A 57 14.50 -6.87 16.59
C PHE A 57 15.39 -7.51 15.53
N TYR A 58 16.03 -6.71 14.67
CA TYR A 58 16.94 -7.20 13.63
C TYR A 58 18.06 -8.05 14.23
N ALA A 59 18.68 -7.56 15.30
CA ALA A 59 19.79 -8.25 15.97
C ALA A 59 19.39 -9.63 16.53
N LYS A 60 18.13 -9.81 16.96
CA LYS A 60 17.62 -11.09 17.47
C LYS A 60 17.26 -12.06 16.34
N TYR A 61 16.54 -11.58 15.33
CA TYR A 61 15.89 -12.45 14.34
C TYR A 61 16.64 -12.57 13.02
N VAL A 62 17.67 -11.77 12.78
CA VAL A 62 18.44 -11.80 11.54
C VAL A 62 19.91 -12.14 11.83
N ASP A 63 20.52 -12.96 10.98
CA ASP A 63 21.91 -13.36 11.13
C ASP A 63 22.89 -12.42 10.39
N ARG A 64 24.19 -12.72 10.46
CA ARG A 64 25.25 -11.92 9.82
C ARG A 64 25.21 -11.91 8.28
N ARG A 65 24.46 -12.81 7.66
CA ARG A 65 24.22 -12.88 6.20
C ARG A 65 22.97 -12.09 5.80
N ASP A 66 22.33 -11.44 6.75
CA ASP A 66 21.04 -10.77 6.63
C ASP A 66 19.88 -11.75 6.40
N TRP A 67 20.05 -13.03 6.79
CA TRP A 67 19.01 -14.06 6.66
C TRP A 67 18.13 -14.11 7.91
N LEU A 68 16.83 -14.33 7.70
CA LEU A 68 15.90 -14.57 8.80
C LEU A 68 16.27 -15.89 9.51
N ARG A 69 16.37 -15.83 10.82
CA ARG A 69 16.64 -16.96 11.72
C ARG A 69 15.36 -17.76 11.97
N ALA A 70 14.96 -18.53 10.96
CA ALA A 70 13.80 -19.41 10.98
C ALA A 70 14.10 -20.69 10.18
N PHE A 71 13.25 -21.70 10.36
CA PHE A 71 13.19 -22.88 9.51
C PHE A 71 12.70 -22.48 8.11
N ALA A 72 13.63 -22.19 7.21
CA ALA A 72 13.31 -21.75 5.85
C ALA A 72 12.65 -22.88 5.06
N ARG A 73 11.37 -22.71 4.72
CA ARG A 73 10.59 -23.69 3.96
C ARG A 73 9.66 -23.05 2.92
N TRP A 74 9.08 -23.91 2.10
CA TRP A 74 7.98 -23.58 1.21
C TRP A 74 6.66 -23.82 1.92
N GLY A 75 5.71 -22.89 1.78
CA GLY A 75 4.37 -23.00 2.36
C GLY A 75 3.61 -21.70 2.07
N ALA A 76 2.29 -21.75 2.04
CA ALA A 76 1.47 -20.54 1.97
C ALA A 76 1.03 -20.03 3.36
N ASN A 77 1.31 -20.75 4.44
CA ASN A 77 1.02 -20.34 5.82
C ASN A 77 2.26 -19.88 6.60
N ASP A 78 3.46 -20.23 6.14
CA ASP A 78 4.70 -20.08 6.91
C ASP A 78 5.94 -19.90 6.01
N GLY A 79 5.71 -19.29 4.86
CA GLY A 79 6.55 -19.40 3.69
C GLY A 79 7.54 -18.26 3.45
N PRO A 80 8.05 -18.18 2.20
CA PRO A 80 8.91 -17.10 1.76
C PRO A 80 8.25 -15.71 1.76
N ASP A 81 6.94 -15.62 1.66
CA ASP A 81 6.22 -14.35 1.75
C ASP A 81 6.20 -13.84 3.19
N ASP A 82 5.80 -14.68 4.16
CA ASP A 82 5.81 -14.35 5.59
C ASP A 82 7.19 -13.91 6.08
N ALA A 83 8.24 -14.58 5.60
CA ALA A 83 9.61 -14.22 5.94
C ALA A 83 9.95 -12.77 5.54
N ALA A 84 9.48 -12.33 4.36
CA ALA A 84 9.72 -10.98 3.89
C ALA A 84 8.99 -9.92 4.74
N GLU A 85 7.94 -10.33 5.46
CA GLU A 85 7.11 -9.45 6.29
C GLU A 85 7.75 -9.09 7.64
N ALA A 86 8.86 -9.73 8.01
CA ALA A 86 9.60 -9.42 9.23
C ALA A 86 10.05 -7.95 9.33
N THR A 87 10.12 -7.24 8.20
CA THR A 87 10.43 -5.79 8.14
C THR A 87 9.29 -4.92 7.62
N ASN A 88 8.04 -5.40 7.66
CA ASN A 88 6.88 -4.59 7.30
C ASN A 88 6.90 -3.24 8.02
N ASP A 89 6.49 -2.19 7.30
CA ASP A 89 6.44 -0.77 7.72
C ASP A 89 7.77 -0.05 7.94
N TRP A 90 8.93 -0.72 7.89
CA TRP A 90 10.22 -0.06 8.19
C TRP A 90 10.57 1.01 7.15
N ALA A 91 10.29 0.74 5.88
CA ALA A 91 10.48 1.73 4.81
C ALA A 91 9.52 2.93 4.93
N ILE A 92 8.29 2.71 5.41
CA ILE A 92 7.33 3.79 5.70
C ILE A 92 7.81 4.61 6.89
N LEU A 93 8.27 3.97 7.97
CA LEU A 93 8.82 4.63 9.15
C LEU A 93 9.98 5.57 8.78
N HIS A 94 10.90 5.11 7.92
CA HIS A 94 11.97 5.96 7.41
C HIS A 94 11.43 7.13 6.57
N ALA A 95 10.47 6.87 5.67
CA ALA A 95 9.85 7.89 4.82
C ALA A 95 9.00 8.91 5.60
N LEU A 96 8.63 8.62 6.85
CA LEU A 96 7.98 9.54 7.78
C LEU A 96 8.97 10.44 8.53
N GLY A 97 10.26 10.07 8.57
CA GLY A 97 11.30 10.82 9.30
C GLY A 97 12.05 9.99 10.35
N GLY A 98 11.87 8.67 10.37
CA GLY A 98 12.65 7.76 11.21
C GLY A 98 14.15 7.70 10.82
N PRO A 99 15.01 7.10 11.66
CA PRO A 99 16.46 7.08 11.46
C PRO A 99 16.89 6.39 10.15
N ASP A 100 17.96 6.90 9.50
CA ASP A 100 18.56 6.30 8.29
C ASP A 100 18.96 4.83 8.50
N ARG A 101 19.35 4.48 9.73
CA ARG A 101 19.69 3.11 10.14
C ARG A 101 18.60 2.10 9.81
N ILE A 102 17.32 2.49 9.92
CA ILE A 102 16.20 1.60 9.60
C ILE A 102 16.14 1.29 8.12
N LEU A 103 16.38 2.28 7.26
CA LEU A 103 16.46 2.04 5.83
C LEU A 103 17.63 1.11 5.49
N ASP A 104 18.79 1.29 6.12
CA ASP A 104 19.95 0.42 5.90
C ASP A 104 19.62 -1.05 6.24
N LEU A 105 19.00 -1.28 7.41
CA LEU A 105 18.59 -2.62 7.83
C LEU A 105 17.51 -3.20 6.92
N THR A 106 16.54 -2.38 6.48
CA THR A 106 15.49 -2.80 5.52
C THR A 106 16.10 -3.28 4.20
N ARG A 107 17.06 -2.54 3.64
CA ARG A 107 17.74 -2.91 2.38
C ARG A 107 18.58 -4.17 2.54
N ARG A 108 19.30 -4.29 3.67
CA ARG A 108 20.07 -5.48 4.00
C ARG A 108 19.18 -6.71 4.12
N PHE A 109 18.08 -6.62 4.87
CA PHE A 109 17.11 -7.70 4.99
C PHE A 109 16.58 -8.14 3.64
N TRP A 110 16.16 -7.18 2.79
CA TRP A 110 15.62 -7.50 1.47
C TRP A 110 16.64 -8.28 0.62
N GLU A 111 17.91 -7.84 0.57
CA GLU A 111 18.96 -8.56 -0.16
C GLU A 111 19.29 -9.92 0.45
N GLY A 112 19.22 -10.05 1.78
CA GLY A 112 19.40 -11.30 2.51
C GLY A 112 18.28 -12.31 2.22
N HIS A 113 17.03 -11.85 2.31
CA HIS A 113 15.80 -12.59 1.99
C HIS A 113 15.85 -13.21 0.59
N LEU A 114 16.17 -12.39 -0.42
CA LEU A 114 16.29 -12.86 -1.80
C LEU A 114 17.33 -13.98 -1.94
N LYS A 115 18.48 -13.85 -1.27
CA LYS A 115 19.53 -14.89 -1.29
C LYS A 115 19.10 -16.15 -0.53
N GLN A 116 18.48 -15.97 0.63
CA GLN A 116 18.01 -17.06 1.49
C GLN A 116 17.02 -17.96 0.75
N TYR A 117 16.00 -17.36 0.13
CA TYR A 117 14.94 -18.12 -0.53
C TYR A 117 15.26 -18.53 -1.97
N THR A 118 16.29 -17.94 -2.60
CA THR A 118 16.92 -18.55 -3.78
C THR A 118 17.72 -19.80 -3.41
N ALA A 119 18.35 -19.82 -2.23
CA ALA A 119 19.11 -20.99 -1.75
C ALA A 119 18.22 -22.10 -1.17
N ALA A 120 17.12 -21.75 -0.51
CA ALA A 120 16.16 -22.70 0.04
C ALA A 120 15.45 -23.48 -1.09
N ARG A 121 15.39 -24.80 -0.95
CA ARG A 121 14.87 -25.73 -1.97
C ARG A 121 13.91 -26.72 -1.34
N THR A 122 12.98 -27.18 -2.15
CA THR A 122 12.10 -28.30 -1.83
C THR A 122 12.62 -29.60 -2.44
N VAL A 123 12.12 -30.72 -1.93
CA VAL A 123 12.31 -32.08 -2.44
C VAL A 123 11.03 -32.53 -3.13
N GLU A 124 9.88 -32.37 -2.49
CA GLU A 124 8.61 -32.91 -2.98
C GLU A 124 7.90 -31.95 -3.91
N VAL A 125 7.88 -30.65 -3.59
CA VAL A 125 7.27 -29.62 -4.45
C VAL A 125 8.15 -29.36 -5.69
N PRO A 126 7.76 -29.76 -6.91
CA PRO A 126 8.69 -29.73 -8.05
C PRO A 126 9.14 -28.32 -8.47
N ILE A 127 8.24 -27.32 -8.37
CA ILE A 127 8.51 -25.97 -8.89
C ILE A 127 9.65 -25.25 -8.15
N ALA A 128 9.90 -25.61 -6.89
CA ALA A 128 10.87 -24.98 -6.00
C ALA A 128 12.14 -25.83 -5.75
N ARG A 129 12.33 -26.96 -6.44
CA ARG A 129 13.52 -27.83 -6.30
C ARG A 129 14.86 -27.16 -6.61
N SER A 130 14.84 -26.08 -7.41
CA SER A 130 16.03 -25.31 -7.75
C SER A 130 16.12 -23.96 -7.01
N GLY A 131 15.27 -23.74 -6.02
CA GLY A 131 15.14 -22.47 -5.32
C GLY A 131 13.68 -22.05 -5.25
N MET A 132 13.22 -21.58 -4.09
CA MET A 132 11.88 -21.02 -3.92
C MET A 132 11.73 -19.66 -4.62
N TYR A 133 12.85 -18.95 -4.80
CA TYR A 133 12.94 -17.73 -5.61
C TYR A 133 13.82 -17.97 -6.84
N SER A 134 13.35 -17.50 -7.99
CA SER A 134 14.10 -17.47 -9.24
C SER A 134 14.08 -16.05 -9.79
N ARG A 135 15.24 -15.56 -10.24
CA ARG A 135 15.39 -14.19 -10.75
C ARG A 135 14.87 -13.13 -9.76
N GLU A 136 15.11 -13.42 -8.47
CA GLU A 136 14.73 -12.62 -7.30
C GLU A 136 13.21 -12.54 -7.04
N PHE A 137 12.37 -13.40 -7.59
CA PHE A 137 10.92 -13.37 -7.34
C PHE A 137 10.41 -14.80 -7.06
N PRO A 138 9.34 -14.98 -6.25
CA PRO A 138 8.75 -16.29 -6.00
C PRO A 138 8.55 -17.09 -7.28
N VAL A 139 8.89 -18.39 -7.26
CA VAL A 139 8.77 -19.22 -8.46
C VAL A 139 7.33 -19.34 -8.94
N GLN A 140 6.40 -19.54 -8.01
CA GLN A 140 4.96 -19.64 -8.27
C GLN A 140 4.17 -19.56 -6.95
N MET A 141 3.34 -18.54 -6.76
CA MET A 141 2.45 -18.37 -5.58
C MET A 141 1.25 -17.51 -5.98
N ASP A 142 0.19 -17.43 -5.17
CA ASP A 142 -0.93 -16.54 -5.47
C ASP A 142 -0.66 -15.09 -5.07
N TRP A 143 -1.46 -14.19 -5.64
CA TRP A 143 -1.26 -12.75 -5.47
C TRP A 143 -1.67 -12.18 -4.12
N GLN A 144 -2.35 -12.94 -3.26
CA GLN A 144 -2.40 -12.54 -1.88
C GLN A 144 -0.99 -12.66 -1.28
N HIS A 145 -0.44 -13.86 -1.19
CA HIS A 145 0.88 -14.12 -0.58
C HIS A 145 2.02 -13.36 -1.28
N ASN A 146 2.03 -13.29 -2.63
CA ASN A 146 3.00 -12.45 -3.34
C ASN A 146 2.89 -10.97 -2.93
N SER A 147 1.68 -10.44 -2.78
CA SER A 147 1.47 -9.06 -2.37
C SER A 147 1.93 -8.84 -0.92
N GLU A 148 1.64 -9.80 -0.04
CA GLU A 148 2.06 -9.83 1.36
C GLU A 148 3.60 -9.77 1.48
N GLY A 149 4.32 -10.67 0.81
CA GLY A 149 5.79 -10.65 0.78
C GLY A 149 6.42 -9.43 0.07
N LEU A 150 5.65 -8.72 -0.77
CA LEU A 150 6.10 -7.49 -1.45
C LEU A 150 5.79 -6.20 -0.67
N THR A 151 5.19 -6.29 0.52
CA THR A 151 4.81 -5.12 1.35
C THR A 151 5.95 -4.12 1.48
N THR A 152 7.11 -4.55 1.99
CA THR A 152 8.28 -3.67 2.16
C THR A 152 8.84 -3.20 0.80
N PHE A 153 8.92 -4.09 -0.18
CA PHE A 153 9.47 -3.78 -1.50
C PHE A 153 8.67 -2.68 -2.22
N ASN A 154 7.35 -2.72 -2.13
CA ASN A 154 6.47 -1.81 -2.86
C ASN A 154 6.57 -0.36 -2.37
N VAL A 155 7.14 -0.13 -1.18
CA VAL A 155 7.26 1.20 -0.56
C VAL A 155 8.71 1.66 -0.38
N ILE A 156 9.71 0.80 -0.57
CA ILE A 156 11.13 1.16 -0.37
C ILE A 156 11.62 2.28 -1.31
N GLY A 157 11.00 2.40 -2.49
CA GLY A 157 11.25 3.46 -3.46
C GLY A 157 10.88 4.86 -2.94
N MET A 158 10.05 4.97 -1.90
CA MET A 158 9.83 6.25 -1.22
C MET A 158 11.09 6.77 -0.53
N SER A 159 12.02 5.90 -0.17
CA SER A 159 13.24 6.30 0.52
C SER A 159 14.46 6.26 -0.40
N THR A 160 14.40 5.46 -1.46
CA THR A 160 15.55 5.15 -2.32
C THR A 160 15.21 5.19 -3.82
N PRO A 161 14.58 6.26 -4.34
CA PRO A 161 14.10 6.29 -5.73
C PRO A 161 15.22 6.23 -6.79
N ARG A 162 16.50 6.33 -6.37
CA ARG A 162 17.69 6.29 -7.22
C ARG A 162 18.48 4.98 -7.10
N ASP A 163 18.02 4.01 -6.30
CA ASP A 163 18.72 2.74 -6.15
C ASP A 163 18.65 1.92 -7.45
N ARG A 164 19.78 1.76 -8.13
CA ARG A 164 19.86 1.06 -9.42
C ARG A 164 19.33 -0.37 -9.34
N LYS A 165 19.60 -1.10 -8.26
CA LYS A 165 19.10 -2.48 -8.08
C LYS A 165 17.59 -2.48 -7.98
N LEU A 166 17.02 -1.53 -7.22
CA LEU A 166 15.57 -1.37 -7.13
C LEU A 166 14.96 -1.10 -8.51
N LEU A 167 15.50 -0.16 -9.28
CA LEU A 167 15.00 0.17 -10.62
C LEU A 167 15.02 -1.05 -11.57
N GLU A 168 16.13 -1.78 -11.61
CA GLU A 168 16.29 -2.98 -12.44
C GLU A 168 15.33 -4.09 -12.01
N ARG A 169 15.19 -4.29 -10.69
CA ARG A 169 14.34 -5.31 -10.08
C ARG A 169 12.85 -5.03 -10.31
N THR A 170 12.38 -3.80 -10.05
CA THR A 170 10.98 -3.44 -10.26
C THR A 170 10.58 -3.59 -11.74
N ARG A 171 11.47 -3.21 -12.67
CA ARG A 171 11.26 -3.44 -14.12
C ARG A 171 11.13 -4.92 -14.45
N ARG A 172 12.05 -5.76 -13.95
CA ARG A 172 12.02 -7.21 -14.17
C ARG A 172 10.75 -7.84 -13.59
N TYR A 173 10.36 -7.48 -12.37
CA TYR A 173 9.16 -8.01 -11.74
C TYR A 173 7.91 -7.64 -12.54
N ALA A 174 7.78 -6.38 -12.96
CA ALA A 174 6.67 -5.97 -13.82
C ALA A 174 6.67 -6.72 -15.16
N ASP A 175 7.84 -6.94 -15.77
CA ASP A 175 7.95 -7.65 -17.05
C ASP A 175 7.58 -9.15 -16.99
N PHE A 176 7.55 -9.76 -15.79
CA PHE A 176 6.92 -11.08 -15.61
C PHE A 176 5.42 -11.07 -15.92
N TYR A 177 4.78 -9.91 -15.87
CA TYR A 177 3.34 -9.74 -16.03
C TYR A 177 2.96 -8.89 -17.24
N THR A 178 3.92 -8.30 -17.98
CA THR A 178 3.60 -7.49 -19.17
C THR A 178 3.50 -8.29 -20.47
N GLY A 179 3.80 -9.59 -20.43
CA GLY A 179 3.93 -10.45 -21.63
C GLY A 179 5.27 -10.28 -22.36
N ARG A 180 6.16 -9.39 -21.88
CA ARG A 180 7.50 -9.19 -22.46
C ARG A 180 8.47 -10.31 -22.11
N ASP A 181 8.33 -10.92 -20.93
CA ASP A 181 9.17 -12.03 -20.51
C ASP A 181 8.64 -13.35 -21.10
N PRO A 182 9.34 -13.95 -22.08
CA PRO A 182 8.85 -15.17 -22.74
C PRO A 182 8.99 -16.42 -21.87
N THR A 183 9.69 -16.33 -20.73
CA THR A 183 9.95 -17.46 -19.82
C THR A 183 8.92 -17.57 -18.70
N ALA A 184 8.36 -16.44 -18.25
CA ALA A 184 7.30 -16.47 -17.25
C ALA A 184 5.94 -16.74 -17.89
N GLN A 185 5.57 -16.02 -18.96
CA GLN A 185 4.27 -16.19 -19.63
C GLN A 185 3.04 -16.13 -18.69
N ASN A 186 3.11 -15.37 -17.59
CA ASN A 186 1.99 -15.21 -16.65
C ASN A 186 0.79 -14.49 -17.28
N TYR A 187 1.06 -13.57 -18.21
CA TYR A 187 0.06 -12.68 -18.80
C TYR A 187 -0.15 -12.97 -20.27
N ASP A 188 -1.42 -13.05 -20.67
CA ASP A 188 -1.86 -13.09 -22.06
C ASP A 188 -2.26 -11.67 -22.50
N PRO A 189 -1.48 -11.01 -23.37
CA PRO A 189 -1.76 -9.66 -23.82
C PRO A 189 -2.94 -9.57 -24.79
N GLN A 190 -3.31 -10.65 -25.49
CA GLN A 190 -4.47 -10.64 -26.39
C GLN A 190 -5.78 -10.69 -25.60
N ARG A 191 -5.78 -11.45 -24.50
CA ARG A 191 -6.96 -11.63 -23.63
C ARG A 191 -6.98 -10.68 -22.43
N ARG A 192 -5.90 -9.90 -22.22
CA ARG A 192 -5.70 -9.00 -21.08
C ARG A 192 -5.95 -9.71 -19.76
N MET A 193 -5.30 -10.85 -19.55
CA MET A 193 -5.53 -11.69 -18.37
C MET A 193 -4.23 -12.30 -17.83
N ILE A 194 -4.17 -12.48 -16.51
CA ILE A 194 -3.18 -13.34 -15.87
C ILE A 194 -3.73 -14.77 -15.88
N ARG A 195 -2.94 -15.73 -16.37
CA ARG A 195 -3.43 -17.06 -16.80
C ARG A 195 -3.69 -18.05 -15.66
N SER A 196 -3.30 -17.71 -14.43
CA SER A 196 -3.49 -18.56 -13.25
C SER A 196 -3.48 -17.72 -11.98
N MET A 197 -4.20 -18.18 -10.97
CA MET A 197 -4.08 -17.69 -9.59
C MET A 197 -2.68 -17.92 -9.03
N LEU A 198 -2.09 -19.09 -9.28
CA LEU A 198 -0.72 -19.41 -8.87
C LEU A 198 0.24 -19.07 -10.01
N ASN A 199 1.07 -18.05 -9.84
CA ASN A 199 1.95 -17.54 -10.88
C ASN A 199 3.24 -16.94 -10.28
N GLY A 200 4.25 -16.65 -11.10
CA GLY A 200 5.51 -16.12 -10.60
C GLY A 200 6.62 -16.08 -11.64
N SER A 201 7.87 -16.10 -11.18
CA SER A 201 9.04 -16.02 -12.07
C SER A 201 9.24 -17.24 -12.97
N ARG A 202 8.56 -18.37 -12.67
CA ARG A 202 8.54 -19.59 -13.48
C ARG A 202 7.20 -19.83 -14.17
N GLY A 203 6.32 -18.84 -14.14
CA GLY A 203 5.08 -18.86 -14.90
C GLY A 203 3.85 -19.37 -14.17
N PRO A 204 2.71 -19.45 -14.89
CA PRO A 204 1.41 -19.79 -14.32
C PRO A 204 1.25 -21.29 -14.09
N MET A 205 0.52 -21.68 -13.05
CA MET A 205 0.07 -23.06 -12.86
C MET A 205 -1.14 -23.33 -13.75
N LEU A 206 -0.97 -24.18 -14.77
CA LEU A 206 -2.02 -24.52 -15.75
C LEU A 206 -2.63 -25.91 -15.51
N ARG A 207 -2.57 -26.36 -14.25
CA ARG A 207 -3.25 -27.55 -13.74
C ARG A 207 -3.89 -27.20 -12.40
N ASN A 208 -4.79 -28.05 -11.92
CA ASN A 208 -5.26 -27.90 -10.55
C ASN A 208 -4.10 -28.00 -9.57
N ALA A 209 -4.14 -27.15 -8.54
CA ALA A 209 -3.20 -27.22 -7.44
C ALA A 209 -3.51 -28.45 -6.58
N THR A 210 -2.46 -29.07 -6.08
CA THR A 210 -2.54 -30.12 -5.05
C THR A 210 -2.31 -29.49 -3.68
N PRO A 211 -2.75 -30.12 -2.58
CA PRO A 211 -2.42 -29.65 -1.24
C PRO A 211 -0.91 -29.44 -1.01
N LEU A 212 -0.08 -30.30 -1.61
CA LEU A 212 1.38 -30.20 -1.53
C LEU A 212 1.92 -28.91 -2.16
N ASP A 213 1.32 -28.41 -3.25
CA ASP A 213 1.76 -27.16 -3.89
C ASP A 213 1.62 -25.96 -2.95
N TRP A 214 0.66 -26.01 -2.02
CA TRP A 214 0.39 -24.99 -1.01
C TRP A 214 1.15 -25.24 0.29
N ALA A 215 1.05 -26.46 0.83
CA ALA A 215 1.60 -26.80 2.15
C ALA A 215 3.13 -26.92 2.15
N GLY A 216 3.73 -27.32 1.03
CA GLY A 216 5.15 -27.62 0.94
C GLY A 216 5.55 -28.99 1.50
N ASP A 217 6.85 -29.28 1.46
CA ASP A 217 7.42 -30.56 1.92
C ASP A 217 7.06 -30.90 3.38
N PRO A 218 7.03 -32.18 3.77
CA PRO A 218 6.76 -32.61 5.14
C PRO A 218 7.66 -31.94 6.19
N PHE A 219 7.07 -31.62 7.34
CA PHE A 219 7.77 -31.07 8.51
C PHE A 219 7.04 -31.42 9.81
N GLU A 220 7.67 -31.16 10.95
CA GLU A 220 7.17 -31.51 12.30
C GLU A 220 6.10 -30.50 12.81
N ALA A 221 5.06 -30.25 12.02
CA ALA A 221 3.96 -29.34 12.34
C ALA A 221 3.28 -29.72 13.67
N GLY A 222 3.06 -28.75 14.56
CA GLY A 222 2.46 -28.94 15.89
C GLY A 222 3.36 -29.65 16.92
N ALA A 223 4.27 -30.51 16.50
CA ALA A 223 5.21 -31.21 17.38
C ALA A 223 6.44 -30.35 17.72
N ARG A 224 7.03 -29.71 16.71
CA ARG A 224 8.23 -28.87 16.85
C ARG A 224 7.93 -27.38 16.71
N PHE A 225 6.92 -27.05 15.90
CA PHE A 225 6.58 -25.68 15.54
C PHE A 225 5.20 -25.29 16.07
N HIS A 226 5.11 -24.07 16.58
CA HIS A 226 3.81 -23.44 16.81
C HIS A 226 3.20 -23.08 15.46
N MET A 227 1.95 -23.48 15.23
CA MET A 227 1.20 -23.21 14.01
C MET A 227 0.18 -22.09 14.27
N GLU A 228 0.31 -20.94 13.60
CA GLU A 228 -0.63 -19.81 13.77
C GLU A 228 -2.08 -20.20 13.42
N HIS A 229 -2.26 -21.12 12.46
CA HIS A 229 -3.55 -21.62 12.02
C HIS A 229 -4.07 -22.83 12.84
N GLY A 230 -3.30 -23.31 13.82
CA GLY A 230 -3.72 -24.32 14.79
C GLY A 230 -3.63 -25.78 14.32
N GLU A 231 -2.97 -26.07 13.20
CA GLU A 231 -2.65 -27.45 12.80
C GLU A 231 -1.74 -28.13 13.85
N ASN A 232 -2.00 -29.40 14.13
CA ASN A 232 -1.23 -30.22 15.08
C ASN A 232 -0.41 -31.33 14.40
N THR A 233 -0.61 -31.54 13.09
CA THR A 233 0.12 -32.53 12.29
C THR A 233 0.31 -32.03 10.87
N TYR A 234 1.31 -32.58 10.16
CA TYR A 234 1.50 -32.27 8.74
C TYR A 234 0.28 -32.66 7.89
N GLN A 235 -0.42 -33.75 8.22
CA GLN A 235 -1.64 -34.13 7.50
C GLN A 235 -2.72 -33.03 7.60
N GLN A 236 -2.90 -32.39 8.77
CA GLN A 236 -3.83 -31.28 8.89
C GLN A 236 -3.42 -30.08 8.02
N THR A 237 -2.12 -29.86 7.79
CA THR A 237 -1.66 -28.82 6.84
C THR A 237 -2.02 -29.15 5.40
N LEU A 238 -1.99 -30.42 5.00
CA LEU A 238 -2.48 -30.86 3.68
C LEU A 238 -4.01 -30.74 3.58
N ASP A 239 -4.72 -31.20 4.61
CA ASP A 239 -6.20 -31.17 4.63
C ASP A 239 -6.73 -29.73 4.56
N HIS A 240 -6.02 -28.77 5.13
CA HIS A 240 -6.31 -27.33 5.03
C HIS A 240 -6.45 -26.89 3.56
N TYR A 241 -5.62 -27.44 2.66
CA TYR A 241 -5.57 -27.08 1.25
C TYR A 241 -6.31 -28.08 0.33
N ALA A 242 -7.06 -29.04 0.87
CA ALA A 242 -7.77 -30.04 0.10
C ALA A 242 -8.74 -29.45 -0.96
N GLU A 243 -9.36 -28.31 -0.65
CA GLU A 243 -10.31 -27.62 -1.55
C GLU A 243 -9.68 -26.42 -2.32
N TYR A 244 -8.35 -26.29 -2.33
CA TYR A 244 -7.62 -25.16 -2.96
C TYR A 244 -7.14 -25.44 -4.39
N GLY A 245 -7.80 -26.35 -5.10
CA GLY A 245 -7.34 -26.82 -6.41
C GLY A 245 -7.66 -25.93 -7.61
N ASP A 246 -8.73 -25.12 -7.54
CA ASP A 246 -9.26 -24.35 -8.68
C ASP A 246 -8.49 -23.03 -8.90
N VAL A 247 -7.28 -23.16 -9.45
CA VAL A 247 -6.34 -22.05 -9.66
C VAL A 247 -6.13 -21.67 -11.14
N VAL A 248 -6.68 -22.46 -12.08
CA VAL A 248 -6.47 -22.26 -13.53
C VAL A 248 -7.48 -21.23 -14.07
N CYS A 249 -7.31 -19.99 -13.66
CA CYS A 249 -8.14 -18.86 -14.07
C CYS A 249 -7.42 -17.54 -13.83
N ASP A 250 -7.95 -16.46 -14.41
CA ASP A 250 -7.71 -15.13 -13.86
C ASP A 250 -8.72 -14.83 -12.75
N SER A 251 -8.29 -14.03 -11.77
CA SER A 251 -9.03 -13.73 -10.55
C SER A 251 -8.71 -12.32 -10.04
N PRO A 252 -9.63 -11.65 -9.33
CA PRO A 252 -9.41 -10.32 -8.77
C PRO A 252 -8.16 -10.21 -7.89
N LEU A 253 -7.67 -11.30 -7.28
CA LEU A 253 -6.42 -11.23 -6.52
C LEU A 253 -5.22 -10.90 -7.42
N ASN A 254 -5.19 -11.40 -8.67
CA ASN A 254 -4.12 -11.10 -9.61
C ASN A 254 -3.99 -9.59 -9.94
N LEU A 255 -5.04 -8.79 -9.69
CA LEU A 255 -4.98 -7.34 -9.87
C LEU A 255 -3.92 -6.66 -8.99
N GLN A 256 -3.51 -7.28 -7.88
CA GLN A 256 -2.41 -6.75 -7.06
C GLN A 256 -1.07 -6.65 -7.84
N ALA A 257 -0.91 -7.42 -8.92
CA ALA A 257 0.23 -7.33 -9.83
C ALA A 257 0.39 -5.92 -10.43
N THR A 258 -0.69 -5.16 -10.54
CA THR A 258 -0.67 -3.79 -11.09
C THR A 258 0.20 -2.84 -10.25
N THR A 259 0.42 -3.15 -8.97
CA THR A 259 1.36 -2.41 -8.11
C THR A 259 2.79 -2.46 -8.64
N LEU A 260 3.21 -3.57 -9.28
CA LEU A 260 4.52 -3.66 -9.93
C LEU A 260 4.61 -2.68 -11.11
N GLY A 261 3.54 -2.56 -11.90
CA GLY A 261 3.45 -1.62 -13.02
C GLY A 261 3.47 -0.16 -12.55
N LEU A 262 2.71 0.15 -11.49
CA LEU A 262 2.74 1.46 -10.82
C LEU A 262 4.15 1.81 -10.32
N ASN A 263 4.80 0.92 -9.58
CA ASN A 263 6.12 1.18 -9.03
C ASN A 263 7.17 1.32 -10.13
N ALA A 264 7.14 0.45 -11.15
CA ALA A 264 8.05 0.55 -12.29
C ALA A 264 7.87 1.90 -13.00
N TYR A 265 6.63 2.33 -13.20
CA TYR A 265 6.33 3.64 -13.79
C TYR A 265 6.83 4.80 -12.93
N ALA A 266 6.48 4.82 -11.64
CA ALA A 266 6.81 5.90 -10.73
C ALA A 266 8.32 6.07 -10.48
N LEU A 267 9.10 4.99 -10.62
CA LEU A 267 10.57 4.98 -10.60
C LEU A 267 11.22 5.35 -11.96
N GLY A 268 10.44 5.76 -12.96
CA GLY A 268 10.97 6.14 -14.27
C GLY A 268 11.26 4.95 -15.20
N GLY A 269 10.54 3.85 -15.06
CA GLY A 269 10.61 2.68 -15.97
C GLY A 269 10.00 2.91 -17.35
N GLY A 270 9.19 3.98 -17.49
CA GLY A 270 8.58 4.41 -18.74
C GLY A 270 7.10 4.01 -18.88
N GLU A 271 6.43 4.63 -19.84
CA GLU A 271 4.97 4.60 -20.01
C GLU A 271 4.39 3.20 -20.25
N ARG A 272 5.19 2.23 -20.70
CA ARG A 272 4.71 0.85 -20.94
C ARG A 272 4.14 0.19 -19.68
N TYR A 273 4.73 0.45 -18.52
CA TYR A 273 4.31 -0.19 -17.27
C TYR A 273 2.99 0.38 -16.76
N ARG A 274 2.82 1.70 -16.89
CA ARG A 274 1.54 2.37 -16.64
C ARG A 274 0.47 1.86 -17.60
N ARG A 275 0.74 1.83 -18.90
CA ARG A 275 -0.23 1.35 -19.90
C ARG A 275 -0.66 -0.09 -19.65
N TRP A 276 0.27 -0.99 -19.33
CA TRP A 276 -0.07 -2.38 -19.00
C TRP A 276 -0.96 -2.47 -17.76
N ALA A 277 -0.61 -1.77 -16.67
CA ALA A 277 -1.41 -1.78 -15.46
C ALA A 277 -2.84 -1.29 -15.71
N LEU A 278 -3.00 -0.21 -16.49
CA LEU A 278 -4.30 0.36 -16.83
C LEU A 278 -5.09 -0.55 -17.78
N ASP A 279 -4.48 -1.07 -18.85
CA ASP A 279 -5.16 -1.98 -19.78
C ASP A 279 -5.69 -3.24 -19.07
N TYR A 280 -4.92 -3.77 -18.12
CA TYR A 280 -5.36 -4.88 -17.29
C TYR A 280 -6.51 -4.49 -16.33
N LEU A 281 -6.41 -3.35 -15.64
CA LEU A 281 -7.49 -2.85 -14.77
C LEU A 281 -8.77 -2.57 -15.55
N ASP A 282 -8.67 -1.97 -16.73
CA ASP A 282 -9.80 -1.62 -17.59
C ASP A 282 -10.55 -2.88 -18.05
N ALA A 283 -9.82 -3.97 -18.35
CA ALA A 283 -10.45 -5.26 -18.62
C ALA A 283 -11.29 -5.76 -17.44
N TRP A 284 -10.86 -5.52 -16.20
CA TRP A 284 -11.63 -5.89 -15.00
C TRP A 284 -12.82 -4.95 -14.74
N VAL A 285 -12.68 -3.65 -15.03
CA VAL A 285 -13.82 -2.70 -15.03
C VAL A 285 -14.90 -3.17 -16.02
N GLU A 286 -14.50 -3.54 -17.25
CA GLU A 286 -15.41 -4.08 -18.27
C GLU A 286 -16.08 -5.38 -17.82
N ARG A 287 -15.31 -6.32 -17.26
CA ARG A 287 -15.82 -7.60 -16.74
C ARG A 287 -16.84 -7.41 -15.62
N ALA A 288 -16.59 -6.49 -14.68
CA ALA A 288 -17.55 -6.16 -13.64
C ALA A 288 -18.87 -5.64 -14.24
N ARG A 289 -18.79 -4.70 -15.19
CA ARG A 289 -19.97 -4.13 -15.86
C ARG A 289 -20.80 -5.20 -16.58
N VAL A 290 -20.15 -6.14 -17.26
CA VAL A 290 -20.82 -7.26 -17.95
C VAL A 290 -21.45 -8.24 -16.93
N ASN A 291 -20.84 -8.39 -15.76
CA ASN A 291 -21.30 -9.26 -14.68
C ASN A 291 -22.19 -8.53 -13.65
N ASN A 292 -23.10 -7.66 -14.13
CA ASN A 292 -24.06 -6.92 -13.31
C ASN A 292 -23.41 -6.05 -12.20
N ASP A 293 -22.32 -5.36 -12.55
CA ASP A 293 -21.51 -4.53 -11.66
C ASP A 293 -20.87 -5.29 -10.47
N ILE A 294 -20.76 -6.62 -10.54
CA ILE A 294 -20.04 -7.46 -9.57
C ILE A 294 -18.75 -7.95 -10.22
N LEU A 295 -17.60 -7.78 -9.58
CA LEU A 295 -16.36 -8.37 -10.05
C LEU A 295 -16.51 -9.91 -10.11
N PRO A 296 -16.41 -10.56 -11.28
CA PRO A 296 -16.35 -12.01 -11.31
C PRO A 296 -15.09 -12.49 -10.57
N SER A 297 -15.10 -13.66 -9.94
CA SER A 297 -13.90 -14.25 -9.33
C SER A 297 -13.17 -15.25 -10.23
N LYS A 298 -13.75 -15.60 -11.39
CA LYS A 298 -13.19 -16.58 -12.31
C LYS A 298 -13.35 -16.17 -13.79
N ILE A 299 -12.21 -15.93 -14.43
CA ILE A 299 -12.11 -15.75 -15.89
C ILE A 299 -11.40 -16.97 -16.48
N GLY A 300 -12.05 -17.63 -17.43
CA GLY A 300 -11.50 -18.80 -18.11
C GLY A 300 -10.28 -18.44 -18.96
N LEU A 301 -9.45 -19.44 -19.29
CA LEU A 301 -8.27 -19.25 -20.14
C LEU A 301 -8.60 -18.68 -21.52
N ASP A 302 -9.84 -18.81 -21.99
CA ASP A 302 -10.35 -18.21 -23.22
C ASP A 302 -10.59 -16.69 -23.13
N GLY A 303 -10.39 -16.10 -21.94
CA GLY A 303 -10.56 -14.67 -21.66
C GLY A 303 -12.00 -14.28 -21.32
N ARG A 304 -12.92 -15.25 -21.22
CA ARG A 304 -14.33 -14.99 -20.94
C ARG A 304 -14.65 -15.22 -19.45
N ILE A 305 -15.67 -14.52 -18.98
CA ILE A 305 -16.25 -14.76 -17.66
C ILE A 305 -16.78 -16.20 -17.65
N ALA A 306 -16.33 -17.01 -16.68
CA ALA A 306 -16.74 -18.41 -16.59
C ALA A 306 -18.23 -18.53 -16.25
N SER A 307 -18.87 -19.64 -16.59
CA SER A 307 -20.28 -19.89 -16.22
C SER A 307 -20.45 -19.97 -14.69
N ASP A 308 -19.44 -20.50 -14.00
CA ASP A 308 -19.24 -20.46 -12.55
C ASP A 308 -18.41 -19.24 -12.13
N TRP A 309 -18.80 -18.04 -12.56
CA TRP A 309 -18.04 -16.80 -12.35
C TRP A 309 -17.67 -16.51 -10.88
N TRP A 310 -18.39 -17.11 -9.92
CA TRP A 310 -18.16 -17.02 -8.47
C TRP A 310 -17.14 -18.03 -7.92
N GLY A 311 -16.65 -18.95 -8.76
CA GLY A 311 -15.68 -20.00 -8.42
C GLY A 311 -14.25 -19.47 -8.29
N GLY A 312 -13.29 -20.40 -8.35
CA GLY A 312 -11.87 -20.14 -8.09
C GLY A 312 -11.52 -20.12 -6.59
N VAL A 313 -10.26 -20.42 -6.29
CA VAL A 313 -9.72 -20.24 -4.92
C VAL A 313 -9.90 -18.77 -4.48
N TYR A 314 -10.40 -18.59 -3.26
CA TYR A 314 -10.76 -17.28 -2.68
C TYR A 314 -11.85 -16.48 -3.42
N GLY A 315 -12.57 -17.11 -4.36
CA GLY A 315 -13.72 -16.51 -5.02
C GLY A 315 -14.94 -16.31 -4.14
N TRP A 316 -16.02 -15.80 -4.72
CA TRP A 316 -17.27 -15.51 -3.99
C TRP A 316 -17.91 -16.74 -3.35
N GLY A 317 -17.70 -17.93 -3.92
CA GLY A 317 -18.23 -19.19 -3.38
C GLY A 317 -17.25 -19.95 -2.48
N PHE A 318 -16.06 -19.41 -2.24
CA PHE A 318 -14.98 -20.17 -1.61
C PHE A 318 -15.17 -20.32 -0.09
N SER A 319 -15.51 -21.54 0.33
CA SER A 319 -15.80 -21.87 1.73
C SER A 319 -15.18 -23.22 2.14
N PRO A 320 -13.84 -23.35 2.19
CA PRO A 320 -13.18 -24.62 2.48
C PRO A 320 -13.49 -25.14 3.89
N VAL A 321 -13.30 -26.44 4.07
CA VAL A 321 -13.38 -27.09 5.39
C VAL A 321 -12.14 -26.76 6.21
N VAL A 322 -12.34 -26.32 7.46
CA VAL A 322 -11.27 -26.11 8.44
C VAL A 322 -10.97 -27.46 9.10
N PRO A 323 -9.78 -28.06 8.90
CA PRO A 323 -9.50 -29.43 9.32
C PRO A 323 -9.57 -29.63 10.84
N GLN A 324 -9.31 -28.58 11.63
CA GLN A 324 -9.35 -28.62 13.09
C GLN A 324 -10.77 -28.74 13.65
N THR A 325 -11.78 -28.25 12.91
CA THR A 325 -13.17 -28.15 13.40
C THR A 325 -14.19 -28.89 12.55
N GLY A 326 -13.84 -29.24 11.30
CA GLY A 326 -14.75 -29.77 10.29
C GLY A 326 -15.75 -28.75 9.74
N ALA A 327 -15.73 -27.50 10.22
CA ALA A 327 -16.65 -26.46 9.77
C ALA A 327 -16.19 -25.84 8.44
N ARG A 328 -17.14 -25.39 7.61
CA ARG A 328 -16.83 -24.56 6.44
C ARG A 328 -16.63 -23.12 6.85
N GLU A 329 -15.55 -22.50 6.37
CA GLU A 329 -15.23 -21.10 6.65
C GLU A 329 -15.26 -20.28 5.37
N HIS A 330 -16.02 -19.19 5.35
CA HIS A 330 -16.06 -18.27 4.22
C HIS A 330 -14.73 -17.52 4.07
N ARG A 331 -14.00 -17.79 2.98
CA ARG A 331 -12.68 -17.20 2.69
C ARG A 331 -12.68 -16.40 1.38
N ASN A 332 -13.78 -15.72 1.08
CA ASN A 332 -13.86 -14.79 -0.06
C ASN A 332 -12.85 -13.63 0.11
N ARG A 333 -11.96 -13.46 -0.87
CA ARG A 333 -10.97 -12.37 -0.90
C ARG A 333 -11.18 -11.37 -2.04
N VAL A 334 -12.26 -11.48 -2.83
CA VAL A 334 -12.59 -10.51 -3.88
C VAL A 334 -12.55 -9.07 -3.36
N PRO A 335 -13.08 -8.73 -2.16
CA PRO A 335 -13.03 -7.37 -1.65
C PRO A 335 -11.61 -6.82 -1.44
N ARG A 336 -10.60 -7.67 -1.26
CA ARG A 336 -9.20 -7.22 -1.08
C ARG A 336 -8.62 -6.58 -2.34
N SER A 337 -9.20 -6.85 -3.51
CA SER A 337 -8.73 -6.32 -4.79
C SER A 337 -8.97 -4.82 -4.98
N ILE A 338 -9.71 -4.14 -4.07
CA ILE A 338 -9.92 -2.68 -4.18
C ILE A 338 -8.62 -1.90 -4.26
N THR A 339 -7.58 -2.35 -3.58
CA THR A 339 -6.26 -1.69 -3.55
C THR A 339 -5.66 -1.54 -4.94
N ALA A 340 -5.94 -2.46 -5.86
CA ALA A 340 -5.53 -2.33 -7.26
C ALA A 340 -6.32 -1.24 -8.01
N PHE A 341 -7.59 -1.01 -7.68
CA PHE A 341 -8.38 0.09 -8.23
C PHE A 341 -7.95 1.44 -7.65
N LEU A 342 -7.48 1.48 -6.40
CA LEU A 342 -6.79 2.66 -5.84
C LEU A 342 -5.54 3.00 -6.68
N ASN A 343 -4.79 2.00 -7.16
CA ASN A 343 -3.68 2.21 -8.09
C ASN A 343 -4.14 2.82 -9.42
N GLY A 344 -5.28 2.36 -9.95
CA GLY A 344 -5.91 2.91 -11.16
C GLY A 344 -6.16 4.41 -11.02
N THR A 345 -6.82 4.83 -9.92
CA THR A 345 -7.02 6.25 -9.62
C THR A 345 -5.71 6.99 -9.38
N LEU A 346 -4.72 6.41 -8.71
CA LEU A 346 -3.40 7.02 -8.52
C LEU A 346 -2.67 7.27 -9.87
N LEU A 347 -2.80 6.37 -10.84
CA LEU A 347 -2.16 6.45 -12.16
C LEU A 347 -2.84 7.42 -13.13
N THR A 348 -4.09 7.81 -12.87
CA THR A 348 -4.95 8.52 -13.85
C THR A 348 -5.68 9.74 -13.30
N GLY A 349 -6.05 9.73 -12.02
CA GLY A 349 -7.07 10.61 -11.44
C GLY A 349 -8.51 10.27 -11.82
N ASP A 350 -8.74 9.15 -12.51
CA ASP A 350 -10.06 8.76 -12.99
C ASP A 350 -10.89 8.16 -11.83
N PRO A 351 -12.06 8.76 -11.50
CA PRO A 351 -12.95 8.21 -10.48
C PRO A 351 -13.64 6.90 -10.91
N ALA A 352 -13.62 6.53 -12.20
CA ALA A 352 -14.28 5.33 -12.70
C ALA A 352 -13.78 4.04 -12.02
N TYR A 353 -12.50 3.99 -11.62
CA TYR A 353 -11.95 2.84 -10.89
C TYR A 353 -12.61 2.63 -9.51
N ILE A 354 -13.00 3.71 -8.82
CA ILE A 354 -13.71 3.62 -7.52
C ILE A 354 -15.21 3.44 -7.72
N GLU A 355 -15.76 3.97 -8.81
CA GLU A 355 -17.17 3.82 -9.15
C GLU A 355 -17.58 2.34 -9.30
N VAL A 356 -16.69 1.47 -9.80
CA VAL A 356 -16.92 0.01 -9.80
C VAL A 356 -17.27 -0.51 -8.41
N TRP A 357 -16.57 -0.05 -7.38
CA TRP A 357 -16.79 -0.48 -5.99
C TRP A 357 -18.05 0.11 -5.37
N ARG A 358 -18.41 1.35 -5.74
CA ARG A 358 -19.69 1.96 -5.34
C ARG A 358 -20.86 1.16 -5.90
N ARG A 359 -20.81 0.80 -7.19
CA ARG A 359 -21.87 0.00 -7.83
C ARG A 359 -21.94 -1.40 -7.26
N GLN A 360 -20.80 -2.09 -7.10
CA GLN A 360 -20.77 -3.41 -6.46
C GLN A 360 -21.39 -3.37 -5.06
N THR A 361 -21.03 -2.37 -4.26
CA THR A 361 -21.62 -2.16 -2.92
C THR A 361 -23.13 -1.94 -3.00
N SER A 362 -23.61 -1.15 -3.97
CA SER A 362 -25.05 -0.97 -4.20
C SER A 362 -25.74 -2.30 -4.53
N ARG A 363 -25.19 -3.08 -5.48
CA ARG A 363 -25.76 -4.37 -5.89
C ARG A 363 -25.85 -5.38 -4.75
N ILE A 364 -24.83 -5.43 -3.90
CA ILE A 364 -24.83 -6.31 -2.72
C ILE A 364 -25.88 -5.85 -1.69
N ASN A 365 -26.00 -4.54 -1.47
CA ASN A 365 -27.02 -3.99 -0.58
C ASN A 365 -28.44 -4.19 -1.10
N ASP A 366 -28.67 -4.05 -2.41
CA ASP A 366 -29.96 -4.30 -3.07
C ASP A 366 -30.39 -5.78 -2.94
N ALA A 367 -29.43 -6.71 -2.85
CA ALA A 367 -29.69 -8.12 -2.57
C ALA A 367 -30.03 -8.40 -1.09
N GLY A 368 -29.95 -7.40 -0.22
CA GLY A 368 -30.24 -7.52 1.20
C GLY A 368 -31.70 -7.91 1.48
N LYS A 369 -31.92 -8.65 2.59
CA LYS A 369 -33.25 -9.12 2.98
C LYS A 369 -33.46 -9.11 4.49
N GLN A 370 -34.71 -9.24 4.92
CA GLN A 370 -35.03 -9.45 6.33
C GLN A 370 -34.81 -10.91 6.71
N VAL A 371 -34.04 -11.15 7.77
CA VAL A 371 -33.83 -12.46 8.40
C VAL A 371 -33.97 -12.26 9.90
N ASP A 372 -34.93 -12.95 10.52
CA ASP A 372 -35.25 -12.85 11.95
C ASP A 372 -35.45 -11.40 12.44
N GLY A 373 -36.18 -10.60 11.64
CA GLY A 373 -36.48 -9.19 11.95
C GLY A 373 -35.31 -8.22 11.81
N LYS A 374 -34.15 -8.68 11.31
CA LYS A 374 -32.98 -7.83 11.03
C LYS A 374 -32.71 -7.79 9.54
N HIS A 375 -32.43 -6.60 9.02
CA HIS A 375 -31.91 -6.46 7.66
C HIS A 375 -30.50 -7.06 7.61
N GLN A 376 -30.27 -7.96 6.66
CA GLN A 376 -28.98 -8.61 6.43
C GLN A 376 -28.59 -8.50 4.96
N THR A 377 -27.29 -8.38 4.71
CA THR A 377 -26.71 -8.36 3.36
C THR A 377 -25.80 -9.56 3.14
N PRO A 378 -25.67 -10.07 1.90
CA PRO A 378 -24.87 -11.26 1.63
C PRO A 378 -23.37 -10.90 1.55
N THR A 379 -22.52 -11.90 1.81
CA THR A 379 -21.06 -11.78 1.67
C THR A 379 -20.45 -12.79 0.71
N MET A 380 -21.26 -13.76 0.27
CA MET A 380 -20.86 -14.90 -0.55
C MET A 380 -21.86 -15.12 -1.70
N TYR A 381 -21.40 -15.73 -2.78
CA TYR A 381 -22.24 -16.11 -3.93
C TYR A 381 -21.91 -17.55 -4.35
N GLY A 382 -22.92 -18.37 -4.66
CA GLY A 382 -22.72 -19.76 -5.06
C GLY A 382 -23.75 -20.22 -6.09
N PRO A 383 -23.83 -21.54 -6.35
CA PRO A 383 -24.77 -22.10 -7.32
C PRO A 383 -26.25 -21.75 -7.07
N GLN A 384 -26.61 -21.46 -5.81
CA GLN A 384 -27.97 -21.05 -5.38
C GLN A 384 -28.11 -19.53 -5.20
N GLY A 385 -27.14 -18.75 -5.67
CA GLY A 385 -27.11 -17.29 -5.54
C GLY A 385 -26.47 -16.78 -4.25
N TRP A 386 -26.90 -15.59 -3.82
CA TRP A 386 -26.37 -14.87 -2.66
C TRP A 386 -26.61 -15.63 -1.34
N HIS A 387 -25.56 -15.75 -0.52
CA HIS A 387 -25.60 -16.37 0.80
C HIS A 387 -24.55 -15.74 1.74
N GLY A 388 -24.31 -16.34 2.90
CA GLY A 388 -23.41 -15.78 3.91
C GLY A 388 -23.94 -14.46 4.49
N TRP A 389 -25.23 -14.44 4.82
CA TRP A 389 -25.94 -13.25 5.29
C TRP A 389 -25.36 -12.71 6.61
N LYS A 390 -25.09 -11.40 6.65
CA LYS A 390 -24.56 -10.70 7.82
C LYS A 390 -25.47 -9.52 8.22
N PRO A 391 -25.65 -9.23 9.52
CA PRO A 391 -26.46 -8.11 9.96
C PRO A 391 -26.00 -6.76 9.41
N GLY A 392 -26.96 -5.96 8.95
CA GLY A 392 -26.73 -4.60 8.47
C GLY A 392 -26.37 -4.50 6.99
N ALA A 393 -26.12 -3.27 6.56
CA ALA A 393 -25.67 -2.96 5.21
C ALA A 393 -24.22 -3.45 4.98
N TYR A 394 -23.93 -3.86 3.75
CA TYR A 394 -22.59 -4.20 3.31
C TYR A 394 -21.75 -2.92 3.22
N ARG A 395 -20.66 -2.87 4.01
CA ARG A 395 -19.78 -1.69 4.17
C ARG A 395 -18.30 -1.99 3.95
N THR A 396 -17.95 -3.20 3.55
CA THR A 396 -16.55 -3.55 3.22
C THR A 396 -16.02 -2.58 2.17
N ASN A 397 -14.84 -2.02 2.42
CA ASN A 397 -14.15 -0.98 1.65
C ASN A 397 -14.81 0.41 1.66
N GLY A 398 -15.84 0.64 2.47
CA GLY A 398 -16.51 1.95 2.55
C GLY A 398 -15.57 3.07 2.99
N PHE A 399 -14.56 2.76 3.81
CA PHE A 399 -13.55 3.74 4.22
C PHE A 399 -12.71 4.20 3.03
N GLU A 400 -12.15 3.25 2.27
CA GLU A 400 -11.31 3.51 1.10
C GLU A 400 -12.08 4.28 0.03
N ILE A 401 -13.34 3.91 -0.23
CA ILE A 401 -14.22 4.62 -1.17
C ILE A 401 -14.34 6.09 -0.74
N TRP A 402 -14.78 6.36 0.49
CA TRP A 402 -14.91 7.74 1.00
C TRP A 402 -13.57 8.48 0.98
N TYR A 403 -12.48 7.83 1.36
CA TYR A 403 -11.18 8.48 1.40
C TYR A 403 -10.76 8.97 0.00
N ILE A 404 -10.96 8.15 -1.04
CA ILE A 404 -10.63 8.55 -2.41
C ILE A 404 -11.61 9.57 -2.96
N THR A 405 -12.92 9.43 -2.72
CA THR A 405 -13.91 10.34 -3.32
C THR A 405 -14.05 11.65 -2.56
N GLN A 406 -13.82 11.65 -1.24
CA GLN A 406 -14.13 12.74 -0.32
C GLN A 406 -15.59 13.23 -0.39
N ARG A 407 -16.51 12.41 -0.91
CA ARG A 407 -17.91 12.81 -1.08
C ARG A 407 -18.71 12.56 0.20
N ALA A 408 -19.66 13.47 0.46
CA ALA A 408 -20.52 13.40 1.64
C ALA A 408 -21.44 12.16 1.63
N ASP A 409 -21.90 11.72 0.46
CA ASP A 409 -22.76 10.54 0.31
C ASP A 409 -22.03 9.22 0.61
N ASP A 410 -20.72 9.16 0.41
CA ASP A 410 -19.90 7.98 0.74
C ASP A 410 -19.52 7.91 2.24
N ARG A 411 -19.60 9.04 2.96
CA ARG A 411 -19.13 9.15 4.35
C ARG A 411 -19.85 8.19 5.30
N ALA A 412 -21.14 7.96 5.09
CA ALA A 412 -21.92 7.03 5.91
C ALA A 412 -21.44 5.58 5.77
N ALA A 413 -21.00 5.18 4.57
CA ALA A 413 -20.48 3.84 4.30
C ALA A 413 -19.11 3.59 4.93
N ALA A 414 -18.30 4.64 5.15
CA ALA A 414 -17.02 4.54 5.84
C ALA A 414 -17.13 4.07 7.30
N GLY A 415 -18.31 4.25 7.92
CA GLY A 415 -18.57 3.86 9.30
C GLY A 415 -17.95 4.82 10.33
N ASN A 416 -17.81 4.33 11.57
CA ASN A 416 -17.24 5.09 12.67
C ASN A 416 -15.78 4.69 12.85
N HIS A 417 -14.89 5.68 12.92
CA HIS A 417 -13.49 5.48 13.21
C HIS A 417 -12.95 6.71 13.96
N PRO A 418 -12.19 6.55 15.07
CA PRO A 418 -11.75 7.68 15.90
C PRO A 418 -10.95 8.75 15.15
N TRP A 419 -10.20 8.35 14.12
CA TRP A 419 -9.50 9.28 13.22
C TRP A 419 -10.45 10.11 12.35
N LEU A 420 -11.57 9.53 11.88
CA LEU A 420 -12.58 10.29 11.14
C LEU A 420 -13.24 11.32 12.05
N ASP A 421 -13.57 10.93 13.28
CA ASP A 421 -14.12 11.85 14.27
C ASP A 421 -13.14 12.99 14.56
N PHE A 422 -11.83 12.73 14.55
CA PHE A 422 -10.81 13.77 14.68
C PHE A 422 -10.77 14.71 13.48
N LEU A 423 -10.75 14.17 12.25
CA LEU A 423 -10.77 14.97 11.01
C LEU A 423 -12.02 15.86 10.90
N GLU A 424 -13.13 15.43 11.53
CA GLU A 424 -14.40 16.15 11.59
C GLU A 424 -14.56 17.01 12.85
N GLY A 425 -13.50 17.16 13.65
CA GLY A 425 -13.47 18.04 14.83
C GLY A 425 -14.21 17.50 16.06
N ARG A 426 -14.71 16.26 16.03
CA ARG A 426 -15.46 15.61 17.11
C ARG A 426 -14.58 14.85 18.11
N ASN A 427 -13.29 14.65 17.82
CA ASN A 427 -12.35 13.94 18.69
C ASN A 427 -10.98 14.64 18.80
N PRO A 428 -10.89 15.84 19.39
CA PRO A 428 -9.64 16.60 19.46
C PRO A 428 -8.52 15.91 20.25
N GLY A 429 -8.87 14.97 21.15
CA GLY A 429 -7.89 14.20 21.93
C GLY A 429 -7.29 13.00 21.19
N TYR A 430 -7.75 12.70 19.97
CA TYR A 430 -7.28 11.56 19.19
C TYR A 430 -5.75 11.53 18.97
N PRO A 431 -5.07 12.63 18.57
CA PRO A 431 -3.66 12.55 18.21
C PRO A 431 -2.78 12.03 19.34
N ALA A 432 -2.93 12.57 20.54
CA ALA A 432 -2.15 12.13 21.71
C ALA A 432 -2.49 10.69 22.10
N LYS A 433 -3.78 10.32 22.11
CA LYS A 433 -4.23 8.96 22.46
C LYS A 433 -3.69 7.91 21.49
N ALA A 434 -3.76 8.17 20.18
CA ALA A 434 -3.28 7.24 19.15
C ALA A 434 -1.77 7.07 19.18
N LEU A 435 -1.02 8.16 19.33
CA LEU A 435 0.45 8.11 19.44
C LEU A 435 0.91 7.38 20.71
N GLN A 436 0.20 7.58 21.83
CA GLN A 436 0.50 6.85 23.07
C GLN A 436 0.19 5.36 22.93
N ALA A 437 -0.93 4.98 22.31
CA ALA A 437 -1.25 3.58 22.04
C ALA A 437 -0.20 2.90 21.14
N ASP A 438 0.34 3.62 20.14
CA ASP A 438 1.44 3.11 19.31
C ASP A 438 2.75 2.97 20.08
N LEU A 439 3.06 3.88 21.02
CA LEU A 439 4.21 3.74 21.93
C LEU A 439 4.06 2.52 22.84
N ASP A 440 2.87 2.30 23.40
CA ASP A 440 2.57 1.15 24.24
C ASP A 440 2.68 -0.16 23.44
N ARG A 441 2.24 -0.14 22.17
CA ARG A 441 2.43 -1.26 21.24
C ARG A 441 3.92 -1.56 21.01
N VAL A 442 4.75 -0.54 20.72
CA VAL A 442 6.20 -0.72 20.55
C VAL A 442 6.80 -1.37 21.80
N ALA A 443 6.46 -0.88 23.00
CA ALA A 443 6.94 -1.45 24.27
C ALA A 443 6.47 -2.90 24.47
N GLY A 444 5.23 -3.22 24.11
CA GLY A 444 4.71 -4.58 24.11
C GLY A 444 5.47 -5.51 23.18
N ARG A 445 5.83 -5.05 21.96
CA ARG A 445 6.63 -5.82 21.00
C ARG A 445 8.07 -6.03 21.46
N VAL A 446 8.67 -5.03 22.11
CA VAL A 446 9.97 -5.17 22.79
C VAL A 446 9.91 -6.26 23.86
N THR A 447 8.89 -6.24 24.71
CA THR A 447 8.68 -7.26 25.75
C THR A 447 8.48 -8.65 25.14
N ALA A 448 7.67 -8.78 24.10
CA ALA A 448 7.45 -10.03 23.38
C ALA A 448 8.75 -10.58 22.79
N ARG A 449 9.56 -9.72 22.16
CA ARG A 449 10.90 -10.08 21.66
C ARG A 449 11.80 -10.57 22.79
N GLU A 450 11.84 -9.91 23.93
CA GLU A 450 12.72 -10.30 25.04
C GLU A 450 12.34 -11.64 25.66
N LYS A 451 11.03 -11.93 25.71
CA LYS A 451 10.49 -13.17 26.26
C LYS A 451 10.40 -14.32 25.26
N ASP A 452 10.58 -14.07 23.96
CA ASP A 452 10.47 -15.10 22.94
C ASP A 452 11.52 -16.21 23.14
N PRO A 453 11.11 -17.44 23.49
CA PRO A 453 12.02 -18.54 23.80
C PRO A 453 12.46 -19.31 22.55
N THR A 454 11.88 -19.00 21.38
CA THR A 454 12.09 -19.80 20.17
C THR A 454 13.51 -19.65 19.62
N THR A 455 14.01 -20.73 19.04
CA THR A 455 15.30 -20.77 18.33
C THR A 455 15.06 -20.79 16.83
N PRO A 456 16.08 -20.58 15.97
CA PRO A 456 15.91 -20.74 14.52
C PRO A 456 15.35 -22.12 14.13
N ASP A 457 15.64 -23.14 14.95
CA ASP A 457 15.19 -24.51 14.73
C ASP A 457 13.75 -24.77 15.19
N THR A 458 13.14 -23.92 16.00
CA THR A 458 11.77 -24.13 16.51
C THR A 458 10.80 -23.04 16.04
N ARG A 459 11.20 -22.27 15.03
CA ARG A 459 10.51 -21.07 14.58
C ARG A 459 10.23 -21.12 13.08
N LEU A 460 8.97 -20.89 12.72
CA LEU A 460 8.51 -20.66 11.36
C LEU A 460 8.62 -19.18 10.95
N ALA A 461 8.47 -18.89 9.66
CA ALA A 461 8.73 -17.55 9.13
C ALA A 461 7.68 -16.49 9.55
N ASP A 462 6.47 -16.93 9.88
CA ASP A 462 5.33 -16.14 10.36
C ASP A 462 5.50 -15.66 11.82
N TRP A 463 6.19 -16.44 12.65
CA TRP A 463 6.34 -16.16 14.09
C TRP A 463 6.88 -14.75 14.41
N PRO A 464 7.94 -14.23 13.76
CA PRO A 464 8.44 -12.88 14.03
C PRO A 464 7.49 -11.76 13.59
N ILE A 465 6.51 -12.01 12.70
CA ILE A 465 5.59 -10.97 12.20
C ILE A 465 4.82 -10.36 13.36
N GLY A 466 4.30 -11.21 14.25
CA GLY A 466 3.66 -10.81 15.50
C GLY A 466 4.58 -10.10 16.49
N ILE A 467 5.89 -10.06 16.26
CA ILE A 467 6.89 -9.44 17.14
C ILE A 467 7.53 -8.19 16.49
N ASN A 468 7.33 -7.97 15.18
CA ASN A 468 7.81 -6.77 14.48
C ASN A 468 7.35 -5.51 15.24
N PRO A 469 8.30 -4.68 15.71
CA PRO A 469 7.99 -3.57 16.60
C PRO A 469 7.47 -2.33 15.86
N ALA A 470 7.56 -2.30 14.52
CA ALA A 470 7.11 -1.14 13.76
C ALA A 470 5.62 -0.84 14.02
N SER A 471 5.36 0.41 14.42
CA SER A 471 4.01 0.94 14.65
C SER A 471 3.91 2.30 14.00
N VAL A 472 3.28 2.33 12.82
CA VAL A 472 3.21 3.52 11.95
C VAL A 472 1.80 4.05 11.71
N THR A 473 0.75 3.33 12.12
CA THR A 473 -0.64 3.68 11.81
C THR A 473 -0.98 5.11 12.20
N SER A 474 -0.72 5.52 13.46
CA SER A 474 -1.02 6.88 13.91
C SER A 474 -0.14 7.92 13.20
N LEU A 475 1.12 7.59 12.89
CA LEU A 475 2.01 8.49 12.15
C LEU A 475 1.52 8.71 10.72
N VAL A 476 1.12 7.64 10.01
CA VAL A 476 0.54 7.74 8.66
C VAL A 476 -0.71 8.61 8.69
N GLN A 477 -1.65 8.35 9.61
CA GLN A 477 -2.88 9.12 9.72
C GLN A 477 -2.65 10.59 10.08
N LEU A 478 -1.88 10.84 11.14
CA LEU A 478 -1.72 12.18 11.71
C LEU A 478 -0.71 13.02 10.93
N MET A 479 0.40 12.46 10.45
CA MET A 479 1.39 13.24 9.71
C MET A 479 0.95 13.43 8.25
N THR A 480 0.50 12.36 7.60
CA THR A 480 0.31 12.35 6.13
C THR A 480 -1.14 12.54 5.70
N GLY A 481 -2.09 12.41 6.63
CA GLY A 481 -3.51 12.34 6.29
C GLY A 481 -3.81 11.10 5.44
N GLY A 482 -3.14 9.98 5.69
CA GLY A 482 -3.12 8.81 4.80
C GLY A 482 -3.76 7.54 5.36
N LEU A 483 -3.97 6.58 4.47
CA LEU A 483 -4.47 5.24 4.78
C LEU A 483 -3.30 4.30 5.11
N HIS A 484 -3.44 3.51 6.18
CA HIS A 484 -2.51 2.44 6.50
C HIS A 484 -3.15 1.07 6.23
N ILE A 485 -3.40 0.75 4.95
CA ILE A 485 -3.94 -0.55 4.54
C ILE A 485 -2.84 -1.60 4.70
N ALA A 486 -3.00 -2.50 5.66
CA ALA A 486 -2.01 -3.49 6.07
C ALA A 486 -2.68 -4.76 6.63
N ARG A 487 -1.86 -5.73 7.06
CA ARG A 487 -2.28 -6.91 7.85
C ARG A 487 -1.68 -6.84 9.26
N PRO A 488 -2.49 -6.90 10.34
CA PRO A 488 -3.95 -6.89 10.34
C PRO A 488 -4.54 -5.55 9.87
N SER A 489 -5.83 -5.55 9.54
CA SER A 489 -6.54 -4.33 9.14
C SER A 489 -6.60 -3.30 10.27
N TRP A 490 -6.51 -2.02 9.91
CA TRP A 490 -6.53 -0.88 10.82
C TRP A 490 -7.94 -0.34 11.10
N SER A 491 -8.93 -0.70 10.27
CA SER A 491 -10.33 -0.32 10.39
C SER A 491 -11.24 -1.53 10.10
N PRO A 492 -12.40 -1.67 10.78
CA PRO A 492 -13.31 -2.80 10.55
C PRO A 492 -13.85 -2.92 9.12
N THR A 493 -13.85 -1.82 8.38
CA THR A 493 -14.31 -1.77 6.99
C THR A 493 -13.17 -1.83 5.97
N SER A 494 -11.91 -1.74 6.40
CA SER A 494 -10.75 -1.77 5.51
C SER A 494 -10.30 -3.20 5.23
N PRO A 495 -9.79 -3.50 4.02
CA PRO A 495 -9.33 -4.83 3.67
C PRO A 495 -8.01 -5.18 4.41
N PRO A 496 -7.88 -6.40 4.96
CA PRO A 496 -6.60 -6.89 5.48
C PRO A 496 -5.73 -7.36 4.31
N GLN A 497 -4.92 -6.45 3.77
CA GLN A 497 -4.13 -6.68 2.55
C GLN A 497 -2.72 -6.11 2.71
N GLY A 498 -1.70 -6.92 2.45
CA GLY A 498 -0.31 -6.48 2.32
C GLY A 498 0.00 -5.94 0.92
N GLY A 499 1.21 -5.42 0.71
CA GLY A 499 1.68 -5.03 -0.62
C GLY A 499 1.10 -3.73 -1.17
N VAL A 500 0.33 -2.98 -0.37
CA VAL A 500 -0.41 -1.80 -0.82
C VAL A 500 0.50 -0.57 -0.84
N PRO A 501 0.53 0.20 -1.96
CA PRO A 501 1.16 1.52 -2.00
C PRO A 501 0.62 2.46 -0.92
N LEU A 502 1.45 3.40 -0.46
CA LEU A 502 0.97 4.44 0.45
C LEU A 502 0.02 5.38 -0.29
N HIS A 503 -1.20 5.53 0.23
CA HIS A 503 -2.15 6.56 -0.21
C HIS A 503 -2.25 7.64 0.87
N CYS A 504 -1.70 8.82 0.63
CA CYS A 504 -1.73 9.92 1.60
C CYS A 504 -2.04 11.27 0.96
N ARG A 505 -2.45 12.24 1.78
CA ARG A 505 -2.69 13.62 1.34
C ARG A 505 -1.38 14.39 1.20
N LEU A 506 -0.47 14.25 2.16
CA LEU A 506 0.80 14.98 2.23
C LEU A 506 1.98 14.05 2.49
N ARG A 507 3.13 14.38 1.93
CA ARG A 507 4.42 13.71 2.18
C ARG A 507 5.51 14.73 2.42
N TYR A 508 6.49 14.41 3.26
CA TYR A 508 7.51 15.36 3.71
C TYR A 508 8.92 14.92 3.33
N PHE A 509 9.80 15.92 3.19
CA PHE A 509 11.22 15.72 2.94
C PHE A 509 12.06 16.68 3.78
N ASP A 510 13.19 16.18 4.24
CA ASP A 510 14.25 16.95 4.85
C ASP A 510 15.06 17.58 3.73
N ALA A 511 14.84 18.88 3.51
CA ALA A 511 15.45 19.60 2.40
C ALA A 511 16.96 19.79 2.60
N ASP A 512 17.40 19.94 3.85
CA ASP A 512 18.80 20.18 4.20
C ASP A 512 19.62 18.90 4.01
N ARG A 513 19.10 17.76 4.45
CA ARG A 513 19.75 16.44 4.28
C ARG A 513 19.41 15.75 2.97
N ARG A 514 18.52 16.33 2.16
CA ARG A 514 18.00 15.78 0.91
C ARG A 514 17.58 14.31 1.03
N ARG A 515 16.72 14.01 2.02
CA ARG A 515 16.15 12.67 2.29
C ARG A 515 14.64 12.70 2.48
N ALA A 516 14.00 11.53 2.36
CA ALA A 516 12.59 11.37 2.66
C ALA A 516 12.30 11.53 4.16
N GLY A 517 11.10 11.99 4.51
CA GLY A 517 10.66 12.20 5.88
C GLY A 517 10.86 13.64 6.38
N VAL A 518 10.20 13.99 7.48
CA VAL A 518 10.40 15.32 8.08
C VAL A 518 11.84 15.46 8.60
N PRO A 519 12.39 16.70 8.66
CA PRO A 519 13.66 16.94 9.35
C PRO A 519 13.66 16.48 10.80
N GLU A 520 14.86 16.38 11.35
CA GLU A 520 15.04 16.26 12.80
C GLU A 520 14.30 17.40 13.52
N ASP A 521 13.70 17.11 14.68
CA ASP A 521 12.88 18.03 15.49
C ASP A 521 11.57 18.52 14.87
N VAL A 522 11.25 18.16 13.62
CA VAL A 522 10.00 18.56 12.98
C VAL A 522 8.90 17.53 13.23
N ALA A 523 7.71 18.03 13.56
CA ALA A 523 6.48 17.25 13.68
C ALA A 523 5.39 17.84 12.77
N ALA A 524 4.45 16.99 12.34
CA ALA A 524 3.37 17.38 11.42
C ALA A 524 2.03 16.78 11.85
N LEU A 525 0.97 17.59 11.88
CA LEU A 525 -0.38 17.16 12.21
C LEU A 525 -1.39 17.66 11.18
N VAL A 526 -1.96 16.75 10.41
CA VAL A 526 -3.10 16.98 9.52
C VAL A 526 -4.36 17.05 10.38
N HIS A 527 -5.06 18.18 10.33
CA HIS A 527 -6.27 18.43 11.12
C HIS A 527 -7.55 18.10 10.35
N ALA A 528 -7.55 18.32 9.03
CA ALA A 528 -8.72 18.13 8.20
C ALA A 528 -8.32 17.78 6.77
N LEU A 529 -9.18 17.01 6.12
CA LEU A 529 -9.09 16.64 4.71
C LEU A 529 -10.37 17.11 4.00
N GLY A 530 -10.22 17.62 2.78
CA GLY A 530 -11.32 17.86 1.86
C GLY A 530 -10.96 17.39 0.45
N ASP A 531 -11.92 17.52 -0.46
CA ASP A 531 -11.69 17.20 -1.88
C ASP A 531 -10.66 18.12 -2.53
N ALA A 532 -10.70 19.41 -2.18
CA ALA A 532 -9.82 20.45 -2.73
C ALA A 532 -8.90 21.11 -1.69
N SER A 533 -8.80 20.53 -0.48
CA SER A 533 -8.05 21.16 0.61
C SER A 533 -7.44 20.18 1.62
N ALA A 534 -6.45 20.68 2.36
CA ALA A 534 -5.92 20.03 3.56
C ALA A 534 -5.45 21.09 4.57
N ASP A 535 -5.71 20.84 5.85
CA ASP A 535 -5.19 21.68 6.95
C ASP A 535 -4.09 20.90 7.69
N VAL A 536 -2.92 21.52 7.87
CA VAL A 536 -1.77 20.88 8.54
C VAL A 536 -1.05 21.86 9.47
N THR A 537 -0.62 21.40 10.65
CA THR A 537 0.32 22.13 11.50
C THR A 537 1.71 21.51 11.38
N LEU A 538 2.72 22.36 11.16
CA LEU A 538 4.13 22.01 11.25
C LEU A 538 4.76 22.71 12.45
N VAL A 539 5.59 21.99 13.20
CA VAL A 539 6.28 22.53 14.40
C VAL A 539 7.73 22.13 14.37
N ASN A 540 8.63 23.10 14.61
CA ASN A 540 10.03 22.85 14.89
C ASN A 540 10.27 22.87 16.41
N LEU A 541 10.62 21.72 16.97
CA LEU A 541 10.86 21.54 18.40
C LEU A 541 12.27 21.99 18.83
N SER A 542 13.18 22.21 17.88
CA SER A 542 14.52 22.69 18.17
C SER A 542 14.48 24.14 18.65
N ARG A 543 15.12 24.43 19.78
CA ARG A 543 15.23 25.80 20.31
C ARG A 543 16.39 26.60 19.73
N THR A 544 17.27 25.94 18.98
CA THR A 544 18.53 26.53 18.51
C THR A 544 18.74 26.43 17.01
N HIS A 545 18.07 25.50 16.34
CA HIS A 545 18.24 25.27 14.90
C HIS A 545 16.93 25.52 14.17
N ALA A 546 17.01 26.27 13.07
CA ALA A 546 15.92 26.30 12.12
C ALA A 546 15.93 25.02 11.29
N ARG A 547 14.75 24.63 10.79
CA ARG A 547 14.58 23.43 9.95
C ARG A 547 13.88 23.79 8.65
N THR A 548 14.39 23.25 7.54
CA THR A 548 13.77 23.42 6.22
C THR A 548 13.04 22.14 5.82
N VAL A 549 11.73 22.22 5.61
CA VAL A 549 10.91 21.07 5.21
C VAL A 549 10.23 21.32 3.87
N THR A 550 10.30 20.33 2.98
CA THR A 550 9.51 20.32 1.75
C THR A 550 8.24 19.51 1.97
N VAL A 551 7.09 20.11 1.65
CA VAL A 551 5.76 19.52 1.74
C VAL A 551 5.28 19.20 0.33
N GLN A 552 5.02 17.93 0.06
CA GLN A 552 4.54 17.43 -1.22
C GLN A 552 3.07 17.00 -1.13
N GLY A 553 2.29 17.28 -2.17
CA GLY A 553 0.94 16.76 -2.32
C GLY A 553 0.94 15.31 -2.85
N GLY A 554 0.41 14.38 -2.07
CA GLY A 554 0.34 12.97 -2.42
C GLY A 554 1.64 12.19 -2.13
N ALA A 555 1.51 10.87 -1.97
CA ALA A 555 2.64 9.97 -1.69
C ALA A 555 3.61 9.88 -2.88
N TYR A 556 3.07 9.96 -4.09
CA TYR A 556 3.76 9.87 -5.38
C TYR A 556 3.69 11.20 -6.14
N SER A 557 3.55 12.32 -5.42
CA SER A 557 3.51 13.66 -5.98
C SER A 557 2.34 13.89 -6.95
N GLU A 558 1.30 13.06 -6.89
CA GLU A 558 0.17 13.03 -7.81
C GLU A 558 -0.80 14.20 -7.60
N HIS A 559 -0.75 14.89 -6.46
CA HIS A 559 -1.54 16.10 -6.22
C HIS A 559 -0.76 17.35 -6.61
N ARG A 560 -1.47 18.43 -6.92
CA ARG A 560 -0.91 19.78 -7.09
C ARG A 560 -1.39 20.65 -5.94
N ILE A 561 -0.46 21.32 -5.26
CA ILE A 561 -0.75 22.33 -4.26
C ILE A 561 -0.90 23.65 -5.02
N ASP A 562 -2.11 24.21 -5.01
CA ASP A 562 -2.45 25.42 -5.74
C ASP A 562 -2.03 26.66 -4.94
N SER A 563 -2.31 26.70 -3.64
CA SER A 563 -1.87 27.78 -2.74
C SER A 563 -1.70 27.32 -1.29
N VAL A 564 -0.97 28.12 -0.52
CA VAL A 564 -0.74 27.94 0.92
C VAL A 564 -1.17 29.21 1.63
N VAL A 565 -2.03 29.08 2.64
CA VAL A 565 -2.35 30.18 3.57
C VAL A 565 -1.52 30.02 4.84
N LEU A 566 -0.71 31.03 5.14
CA LEU A 566 0.10 31.15 6.35
C LEU A 566 -0.20 32.50 7.01
N ASN A 567 -0.61 32.48 8.28
CA ASN A 567 -0.95 33.70 9.05
C ASN A 567 -1.93 34.64 8.31
N GLY A 568 -2.95 34.08 7.65
CA GLY A 568 -3.96 34.82 6.89
C GLY A 568 -3.51 35.30 5.51
N ARG A 569 -2.22 35.16 5.16
CA ARG A 569 -1.69 35.50 3.84
C ARG A 569 -1.69 34.26 2.95
N GLU A 570 -2.38 34.36 1.82
CA GLU A 570 -2.33 33.35 0.76
C GLU A 570 -1.11 33.56 -0.14
N THR A 571 -0.40 32.47 -0.42
CA THR A 571 0.74 32.43 -1.34
C THR A 571 0.47 31.38 -2.43
N PRO A 572 0.40 31.78 -3.71
CA PRO A 572 0.28 30.83 -4.81
C PRO A 572 1.49 29.90 -4.89
N VAL A 573 1.25 28.61 -5.10
CA VAL A 573 2.28 27.58 -5.29
C VAL A 573 2.24 27.02 -6.70
N GLY A 574 1.09 26.49 -7.13
CA GLY A 574 0.88 25.93 -8.48
C GLY A 574 1.78 24.76 -8.85
N LYS A 575 2.32 24.03 -7.86
CA LYS A 575 3.33 22.98 -8.03
C LYS A 575 2.96 21.72 -7.25
N ARG A 576 3.76 20.66 -7.43
CA ARG A 576 3.65 19.38 -6.71
C ARG A 576 3.98 19.50 -5.22
N ASP A 577 4.79 20.50 -4.87
CA ASP A 577 5.35 20.70 -3.55
C ASP A 577 5.71 22.18 -3.32
N PHE A 578 5.94 22.53 -2.06
CA PHE A 578 6.55 23.79 -1.65
C PHE A 578 7.53 23.54 -0.49
N THR A 579 8.44 24.48 -0.26
CA THR A 579 9.38 24.43 0.86
C THR A 579 9.06 25.54 1.85
N ILE A 580 9.13 25.22 3.14
CA ILE A 580 8.93 26.16 4.25
C ILE A 580 10.08 26.04 5.25
N ARG A 581 10.60 27.18 5.69
CA ARG A 581 11.57 27.27 6.78
C ARG A 581 10.82 27.48 8.10
N LEU A 582 11.13 26.67 9.10
CA LEU A 582 10.61 26.80 10.46
C LEU A 582 11.73 27.34 11.35
N GLU A 583 11.60 28.56 11.88
CA GLU A 583 12.58 29.10 12.82
C GLU A 583 12.61 28.30 14.15
N PRO A 584 13.65 28.43 14.98
CA PRO A 584 13.74 27.70 16.23
C PRO A 584 12.51 27.94 17.14
N GLY A 585 11.94 26.88 17.69
CA GLY A 585 10.77 26.92 18.58
C GLY A 585 9.49 27.46 17.92
N CYS A 586 9.46 27.55 16.60
CA CYS A 586 8.33 28.10 15.85
C CYS A 586 7.48 27.02 15.21
N GLY A 587 6.23 27.35 14.95
CA GLY A 587 5.29 26.50 14.22
C GLY A 587 4.31 27.30 13.39
N ALA A 588 3.59 26.61 12.51
CA ALA A 588 2.58 27.21 11.67
C ALA A 588 1.45 26.23 11.39
N ARG A 589 0.21 26.72 11.47
CA ARG A 589 -0.94 26.05 10.84
C ARG A 589 -1.09 26.58 9.42
N LEU A 590 -1.09 25.68 8.46
CA LEU A 590 -1.19 25.93 7.04
C LEU A 590 -2.55 25.40 6.55
N ARG A 591 -3.23 26.20 5.74
CA ARG A 591 -4.35 25.73 4.92
C ARG A 591 -3.89 25.64 3.48
N LEU A 592 -4.04 24.47 2.89
CA LEU A 592 -3.61 24.17 1.53
C LEU A 592 -4.85 24.12 0.64
N ALA A 593 -4.87 24.90 -0.44
CA ALA A 593 -5.75 24.63 -1.57
C ALA A 593 -5.02 23.69 -2.53
N MET A 594 -5.69 22.66 -3.03
CA MET A 594 -5.06 21.67 -3.90
C MET A 594 -6.01 21.03 -4.90
N ARG A 595 -5.42 20.51 -5.97
CA ARG A 595 -6.09 19.64 -6.92
C ARG A 595 -5.52 18.23 -6.79
N ARG A 596 -6.36 17.30 -6.35
CA ARG A 596 -5.99 15.88 -6.21
C ARG A 596 -5.85 15.24 -7.59
N TYR A 597 -4.93 14.30 -7.68
CA TYR A 597 -4.59 13.54 -8.89
C TYR A 597 -4.38 14.40 -10.16
N ALA A 598 -3.93 15.65 -9.98
CA ALA A 598 -3.67 16.58 -11.09
C ALA A 598 -2.47 16.18 -11.94
N ASN A 599 -1.63 15.27 -11.42
CA ASN A 599 -0.34 14.94 -11.98
C ASN A 599 -0.17 13.43 -12.08
N ARG A 600 0.60 12.99 -13.09
CA ARG A 600 1.07 11.60 -13.15
C ARG A 600 2.02 11.31 -11.96
N PRO A 601 1.91 10.13 -11.32
CA PRO A 601 2.69 9.80 -10.13
C PRO A 601 4.18 9.61 -10.44
N THR A 602 5.04 10.00 -9.51
CA THR A 602 6.49 9.81 -9.54
C THR A 602 7.06 9.67 -8.13
N LEU A 603 8.11 8.86 -7.99
CA LEU A 603 8.90 8.73 -6.77
C LEU A 603 10.13 9.65 -6.75
N ALA A 604 10.40 10.38 -7.84
CA ALA A 604 11.50 11.34 -7.88
C ALA A 604 11.34 12.36 -6.73
N PHE A 605 12.43 12.63 -6.02
CA PHE A 605 12.42 13.60 -4.93
C PHE A 605 12.24 15.03 -5.45
N PRO A 606 11.77 15.98 -4.62
CA PRO A 606 11.50 17.36 -5.05
C PRO A 606 12.65 18.04 -5.79
N TRP A 607 13.90 17.80 -5.37
CA TRP A 607 15.11 18.38 -5.97
C TRP A 607 15.67 17.61 -7.18
N ASP A 608 15.03 16.51 -7.57
CA ASP A 608 15.41 15.71 -8.75
C ASP A 608 14.39 15.88 -9.90
N ARG A 609 13.38 16.75 -9.76
CA ARG A 609 12.27 16.96 -10.70
C ARG A 609 12.43 18.20 -11.58
#